data_AF-A0A4U7D9S1-F1
#
_entry.id   AF-A0A4U7D9S1-F1
#
_cell.length_a   1.000
_cell.length_b   1.000
_cell.length_c   1.000
_cell.angle_alpha   90.00
_cell.angle_beta   90.00
_cell.angle_gamma   90.00
#
_symmetry.space_group_name_H-M   'P 1'
#
loop_
_entity.id
_entity.type
_entity.pdbx_description
1 polymer ?
#
loop_
_entity_poly.entity_id
_entity_poly.type
_entity_poly.pdbx_seq_one_letter_code
_entity_poly.pdbx_strand_id
1 'polypeptide(L)' 'MVDSDDVPTEVVDDIDANGLGTAVIASIGSVALALYFYYVRGDKQRGQFVGLWPTTILAVASYFKLEEIRQKLDELDA' A
#
# COMPACT_ATOMS: atom_id res chain seq x y z
N MET A 1 -17.26 -21.67 -1.54
CA MET A 1 -16.47 -21.31 -0.36
C MET A 1 -15.26 -20.56 -0.90
N VAL A 2 -15.24 -19.24 -0.80
CA VAL A 2 -14.07 -18.44 -1.20
C VAL A 2 -13.08 -18.56 -0.05
N ASP A 3 -11.94 -19.18 -0.33
CA ASP A 3 -10.85 -19.34 0.62
C ASP A 3 -10.20 -17.96 0.81
N SER A 4 -10.54 -17.28 1.90
CA SER A 4 -10.13 -15.90 2.17
C SER A 4 -8.68 -15.77 2.67
N ASP A 5 -7.99 -16.88 2.88
CA ASP A 5 -6.66 -16.91 3.50
C ASP A 5 -5.50 -16.92 2.48
N ASP A 6 -5.75 -17.20 1.20
CA ASP A 6 -4.70 -17.31 0.15
C ASP A 6 -4.47 -16.00 -0.64
N VAL A 7 -5.49 -15.14 -0.68
CA VAL A 7 -5.47 -13.84 -1.38
C VAL A 7 -4.36 -12.88 -0.94
N PRO A 8 -3.97 -12.76 0.36
CA PRO A 8 -2.98 -11.76 0.75
C PRO A 8 -1.58 -12.07 0.23
N THR A 9 -1.24 -13.34 -0.01
CA THR A 9 0.09 -13.75 -0.51
C THR A 9 0.17 -13.66 -2.03
N GLU A 10 -0.86 -14.10 -2.75
CA GLU A 10 -0.89 -14.08 -4.22
C GLU A 10 -0.93 -12.64 -4.78
N VAL A 11 -1.71 -11.76 -4.13
CA VAL A 11 -1.79 -10.33 -4.50
C VAL A 11 -0.47 -9.60 -4.23
N VAL A 12 0.33 -10.05 -3.25
CA VAL A 12 1.62 -9.42 -2.92
C VAL A 12 2.68 -9.76 -3.98
N ASP A 13 2.75 -11.00 -4.46
CA ASP A 13 3.71 -11.41 -5.49
C ASP A 13 3.49 -10.70 -6.84
N ASP A 14 2.24 -10.45 -7.23
CA ASP A 14 1.91 -9.70 -8.46
C ASP A 14 2.25 -8.19 -8.39
N ILE A 15 2.36 -7.64 -7.18
CA ILE A 15 2.52 -6.20 -6.96
C ILE A 15 4.00 -5.76 -6.94
N ASP A 16 4.94 -6.68 -6.72
CA ASP A 16 6.39 -6.40 -6.63
C ASP A 16 7.02 -5.90 -7.95
N ALA A 17 6.44 -6.19 -9.11
CA ALA A 17 7.02 -5.83 -10.41
C ALA A 17 6.84 -4.35 -10.81
N ASN A 18 5.90 -3.62 -10.22
CA ASN A 18 5.39 -2.34 -10.78
C ASN A 18 5.47 -1.12 -9.82
N GLY A 19 6.40 -1.11 -8.86
CA GLY A 19 6.57 0.01 -7.91
C GLY A 19 5.49 0.14 -6.83
N LEU A 20 4.35 -0.52 -7.01
CA LEU A 20 3.31 -0.67 -6.00
C LEU A 20 3.74 -1.58 -4.85
N GLY A 21 4.64 -2.55 -5.08
CA GLY A 21 5.26 -3.38 -4.03
C GLY A 21 5.87 -2.54 -2.92
N THR A 22 6.68 -1.56 -3.29
CA THR A 22 7.29 -0.62 -2.35
C THR A 22 6.25 0.16 -1.55
N ALA A 23 5.15 0.60 -2.19
CA ALA A 23 4.08 1.33 -1.54
C ALA A 23 3.26 0.45 -0.57
N VAL A 24 3.01 -0.80 -0.93
CA VAL A 24 2.34 -1.79 -0.08
C VAL A 24 3.19 -2.08 1.16
N ILE A 25 4.49 -2.37 0.98
CA ILE A 25 5.42 -2.61 2.09
C ILE A 25 5.52 -1.37 3.00
N ALA A 26 5.63 -0.17 2.43
CA ALA A 26 5.66 1.07 3.19
C ALA A 26 4.36 1.28 4.00
N SER A 27 3.22 0.88 3.43
CA SER A 27 1.92 0.98 4.09
C SER A 27 1.79 0.02 5.26
N ILE A 28 2.22 -1.24 5.08
CA ILE A 28 2.29 -2.23 6.17
C ILE A 28 3.24 -1.73 7.27
N GLY A 29 4.41 -1.23 6.88
CA GLY A 29 5.38 -0.63 7.80
C GLY A 29 4.79 0.52 8.60
N SER A 30 3.95 1.35 7.97
CA SER A 30 3.25 2.44 8.64
C SER A 30 2.23 1.94 9.67
N VAL A 31 1.44 0.91 9.36
CA VAL A 31 0.51 0.30 10.33
C VAL A 31 1.28 -0.29 11.52
N ALA A 32 2.36 -1.04 11.26
CA ALA A 32 3.18 -1.62 12.31
C ALA A 32 3.81 -0.54 13.22
N LEU A 33 4.28 0.55 12.63
CA LEU A 33 4.85 1.68 13.36
C LEU A 33 3.78 2.40 14.20
N ALA A 34 2.56 2.56 13.69
CA ALA A 34 1.43 3.13 14.42
C ALA A 34 1.12 2.34 15.70
N LEU A 35 1.09 1.00 15.59
CA LEU A 35 0.90 0.10 16.72
C LEU A 35 2.02 0.22 17.75
N TYR A 36 3.28 0.34 17.30
CA TYR A 36 4.41 0.58 18.19
C TYR A 36 4.26 1.90 18.97
N PHE A 37 3.92 2.99 18.30
CA PHE A 37 3.71 4.28 18.97
C PHE A 37 2.52 4.25 19.95
N TYR A 38 1.43 3.58 19.59
CA TYR A 38 0.22 3.54 20.40
C TYR A 38 0.38 2.65 21.65
N TYR A 39 0.87 1.43 21.48
CA TYR A 39 0.93 0.44 22.56
C TYR A 39 2.27 0.44 23.32
N VAL A 40 3.41 0.61 22.63
CA VAL A 40 4.73 0.53 23.26
C VAL A 40 5.19 1.89 23.79
N ARG A 41 5.07 2.94 22.97
CA ARG A 41 5.51 4.29 23.34
C ARG A 41 4.46 5.07 24.15
N GLY A 42 3.22 4.60 24.21
CA GLY A 42 2.09 5.26 24.90
C GLY A 42 1.66 6.59 24.28
N ASP A 43 2.18 6.91 23.09
CA ASP A 43 2.06 8.22 22.44
C ASP A 43 0.88 8.18 21.45
N LYS A 44 -0.34 8.18 22.01
CA LYS A 44 -1.59 7.87 21.29
C LYS A 44 -1.86 8.80 20.10
N GLN A 45 -1.52 10.09 20.20
CA GLN A 45 -1.70 11.04 19.10
C GLN A 45 -0.83 10.67 17.89
N ARG A 46 0.45 10.30 18.12
CA ARG A 46 1.35 9.91 17.05
C ARG A 46 0.97 8.56 16.43
N GLY A 47 0.52 7.61 17.25
CA GLY A 47 0.00 6.34 16.75
C GLY A 47 -1.16 6.53 15.75
N GLN A 48 -2.06 7.49 16.02
CA GLN A 48 -3.19 7.75 15.12
C GLN A 48 -2.77 8.44 13.81
N PHE A 49 -1.80 9.37 13.83
CA PHE A 49 -1.28 10.01 12.61
C PHE A 49 -0.54 9.02 11.72
N VAL A 50 0.32 8.19 12.30
CA VAL A 50 1.08 7.16 11.55
C VAL A 50 0.14 6.06 11.05
N GLY A 51 -0.95 5.78 11.77
CA GLY A 51 -1.98 4.83 11.32
C GLY A 51 -2.81 5.31 10.13
N LEU A 52 -2.79 6.61 9.80
CA LEU A 52 -3.49 7.19 8.65
C LEU A 52 -2.63 7.29 7.39
N TRP A 53 -1.31 7.15 7.50
CA TRP A 53 -0.39 7.18 6.35
C TRP A 53 -0.53 6.00 5.35
N PRO A 54 -0.99 4.79 5.71
CA PRO A 54 -1.22 3.73 4.71
C PRO A 54 -2.17 4.17 3.59
N THR A 55 -3.24 4.90 3.94
CA THR A 55 -4.22 5.34 2.95
C THR A 55 -3.65 6.39 2.00
N THR A 56 -2.78 7.28 2.49
CA THR A 56 -2.13 8.28 1.65
C THR A 56 -1.06 7.66 0.76
N ILE A 57 -0.25 6.72 1.26
CA ILE A 57 0.75 5.99 0.47
C ILE A 57 0.08 5.20 -0.65
N LEU A 58 -1.01 4.47 -0.34
CA LEU A 58 -1.78 3.75 -1.36
C LEU A 58 -2.42 4.70 -2.37
N ALA A 59 -2.97 5.82 -1.94
CA ALA A 59 -3.58 6.79 -2.85
C ALA A 59 -2.57 7.35 -3.85
N VAL A 60 -1.37 7.71 -3.36
CA VAL A 60 -0.28 8.20 -4.22
C VAL A 60 0.21 7.11 -5.17
N ALA A 61 0.42 5.89 -4.68
CA ALA A 61 0.88 4.79 -5.53
C ALA A 61 -0.16 4.39 -6.58
N SER A 62 -1.45 4.43 -6.23
CA SER A 62 -2.55 4.17 -7.17
C SER A 62 -2.59 5.23 -8.28
N TYR A 63 -2.32 6.50 -7.96
CA TYR A 63 -2.24 7.56 -8.95
C TYR A 63 -1.15 7.29 -10.00
N PHE A 64 0.05 6.89 -9.56
CA PHE A 64 1.14 6.54 -10.48
C PHE A 64 0.82 5.30 -11.34
N LYS A 65 0.15 4.27 -10.78
CA LYS A 65 -0.30 3.12 -11.57
C LYS A 65 -1.28 3.52 -12.68
N LEU A 66 -2.19 4.47 -12.38
CA LEU A 66 -3.16 4.97 -13.36
C LEU A 66 -2.48 5.69 -14.53
N GLU A 67 -1.43 6.46 -14.24
CA GLU A 67 -0.64 7.15 -15.26
C GLU A 67 0.12 6.15 -16.15
N GLU A 68 0.71 5.10 -15.57
CA GLU A 68 1.37 4.03 -16.32
C GLU A 68 0.38 3.28 -17.24
N ILE A 69 -0.82 2.96 -16.75
CA ILE A 69 -1.87 2.31 -17.55
C ILE A 69 -2.30 3.21 -18.70
N ARG A 70 -2.49 4.51 -18.44
CA ARG A 70 -2.84 5.49 -19.47
C ARG A 70 -1.77 5.59 -20.56
N GLN A 71 -0.50 5.61 -20.16
CA GLN A 71 0.61 5.70 -21.09
C GLN A 71 0.73 4.46 -21.99
N LYS A 72 0.50 3.27 -21.43
CA LYS A 72 0.47 2.00 -22.20
C LYS A 72 -0.72 1.93 -23.18
N LEU A 73 -1.87 2.52 -22.83
CA LEU A 73 -3.03 2.60 -23.72
C LEU A 73 -2.77 3.54 -24.90
N ASP A 74 -2.18 4.71 -24.66
CA ASP A 74 -1.83 5.67 -25.73
C ASP A 74 -0.78 5.08 -26.71
N GLU A 75 0.14 4.23 -26.24
CA GLU A 75 1.12 3.54 -27.08
C GLU A 75 0.50 2.43 -27.94
N LEU A 76 -0.57 1.77 -27.47
CA LEU A 76 -1.28 0.72 -28.20
C LEU A 76 -2.20 1.28 -29.30
N ASP A 77 -2.71 2.50 -29.13
CA ASP A 77 -3.59 3.19 -30.09
C ASP A 77 -2.81 3.95 -31.20
N ALA A 78 -1.47 4.04 -31.10
CA ALA A 78 -0.58 4.72 -32.06
C ALA A 78 -0.05 3.79 -33.16
#